data_AF-A0A415ZLQ6-F1
#
_entry.id   AF-A0A415ZLQ6-F1
#
_cell.length_a   1.000
_cell.length_b   1.000
_cell.length_c   1.000
_cell.angle_alpha   90.00
_cell.angle_beta   90.00
_cell.angle_gamma   90.00
#
_symmetry.space_group_name_H-M   'P 1'
#
loop_
_entity.id
_entity.type
_entity.pdbx_description
1 polymer ?
#
loop_
_entity_poly.entity_id
_entity_poly.type
_entity_poly.pdbx_seq_one_letter_code
_entity_poly.pdbx_strand_id
1 'polypeptide(L)'
;MKTEFEVTFEKNSVYQARLILASDEKAAEAYFRTIEPEARFIDVSENQGGHKPGIPIEEVPDNWNRIAFDERCDSDVYNTTTLYFTAPRMLLGGKYPEAVSAEISIEFPVDYPLYQEASVMISPTNAEGSDYDWCEWSIDAEFFDKLMRLASETPRHSINVGFATSDIEHDETQFDLEDPSNTVELVNLIVHFFAENHFDNPVVTYIEEA
;
A
#
# COMPACT_ATOMS: atom_id res chain seq x y z
N MET A 1 1.34 -20.24 -17.06
CA MET A 1 1.46 -19.65 -18.41
C MET A 1 0.44 -18.53 -18.45
N LYS A 2 0.84 -17.32 -18.86
CA LYS A 2 -0.11 -16.21 -18.96
C LYS A 2 -0.75 -16.20 -20.35
N THR A 3 -1.98 -15.71 -20.41
CA THR A 3 -2.82 -15.56 -21.60
C THR A 3 -3.18 -14.09 -21.74
N GLU A 4 -3.28 -13.59 -22.97
CA GLU A 4 -3.74 -12.24 -23.25
C GLU A 4 -5.27 -12.18 -23.15
N PHE A 5 -5.77 -11.25 -22.36
CA PHE A 5 -7.19 -10.95 -22.22
C PHE A 5 -7.48 -9.54 -22.71
N GLU A 6 -8.57 -9.36 -23.44
CA GLU A 6 -9.12 -8.05 -23.75
C GLU A 6 -10.17 -7.70 -22.68
N VAL A 7 -9.91 -6.63 -21.92
CA VAL A 7 -10.87 -6.07 -20.96
C VAL A 7 -11.52 -4.84 -21.58
N THR A 8 -12.84 -4.86 -21.71
CA THR A 8 -13.65 -3.75 -22.21
C THR A 8 -14.29 -2.98 -21.06
N PHE A 9 -14.30 -1.65 -21.18
CA PHE A 9 -14.77 -0.76 -20.13
C PHE A 9 -15.24 0.58 -20.68
N GLU A 10 -15.95 1.33 -19.84
CA GLU A 10 -16.33 2.73 -20.11
C GLU A 10 -15.66 3.65 -19.08
N LYS A 11 -14.99 4.69 -19.56
CA LYS A 11 -14.41 5.76 -18.72
C LYS A 11 -14.64 7.10 -19.41
N ASN A 12 -15.09 8.11 -18.66
CA ASN A 12 -15.41 9.45 -19.19
C ASN A 12 -16.41 9.40 -20.37
N SER A 13 -17.41 8.52 -20.30
CA SER A 13 -18.39 8.27 -21.38
C SER A 13 -17.79 7.78 -22.71
N VAL A 14 -16.58 7.22 -22.68
CA VAL A 14 -15.91 6.62 -23.84
C VAL A 14 -15.68 5.13 -23.60
N TYR A 15 -16.13 4.31 -24.56
CA TYR A 15 -15.89 2.86 -24.60
C TYR A 15 -14.46 2.58 -25.05
N GLN A 16 -13.74 1.79 -24.27
CA GLN A 16 -12.32 1.49 -24.44
C GLN A 16 -12.06 0.00 -24.19
N ALA A 17 -10.89 -0.46 -24.63
CA ALA A 17 -10.39 -1.80 -24.37
C ALA A 17 -8.92 -1.74 -23.98
N ARG A 18 -8.49 -2.65 -23.11
CA ARG A 18 -7.09 -2.87 -22.72
C ARG A 18 -6.72 -4.33 -22.87
N LEU A 19 -5.47 -4.58 -23.25
CA LEU A 19 -4.91 -5.92 -23.28
C LEU A 19 -4.17 -6.17 -21.97
N ILE A 20 -4.52 -7.24 -21.27
CA ILE A 20 -3.92 -7.65 -20.01
C ILE A 20 -3.40 -9.08 -20.12
N LEU A 21 -2.13 -9.29 -19.81
CA LEU A 21 -1.49 -10.60 -19.77
C LEU A 21 -1.63 -11.17 -18.36
N ALA A 22 -2.49 -12.19 -18.18
CA ALA A 22 -2.85 -12.74 -16.86
C ALA A 22 -2.91 -14.27 -16.84
N SER A 23 -3.04 -14.88 -15.65
CA SER A 23 -3.17 -16.34 -15.52
C SER A 23 -4.51 -16.88 -16.02
N ASP A 24 -5.56 -16.07 -15.91
CA ASP A 24 -6.95 -16.41 -16.17
C ASP A 24 -7.80 -15.11 -16.27
N GLU A 25 -9.04 -15.21 -16.75
CA GLU A 25 -9.97 -14.08 -16.90
C GLU A 25 -10.18 -13.32 -15.59
N LYS A 26 -10.29 -14.04 -14.45
CA LYS A 26 -10.52 -13.42 -13.14
C LYS A 26 -9.32 -12.59 -12.70
N ALA A 27 -8.11 -13.06 -12.98
CA ALA A 27 -6.90 -12.30 -12.71
C ALA A 27 -6.79 -11.05 -13.59
N ALA A 28 -7.17 -11.14 -14.87
CA ALA A 28 -7.19 -10.00 -15.77
C ALA A 28 -8.21 -8.92 -15.34
N GLU A 29 -9.44 -9.33 -15.02
CA GLU A 29 -10.48 -8.42 -14.54
C GLU A 29 -10.07 -7.75 -13.22
N ALA A 30 -9.62 -8.54 -12.24
CA ALA A 30 -9.26 -7.98 -10.95
C ALA A 30 -8.07 -7.02 -11.07
N TYR A 31 -7.10 -7.31 -11.94
CA TYR A 31 -5.96 -6.42 -12.17
C TYR A 31 -6.40 -5.14 -12.86
N PHE A 32 -7.28 -5.24 -13.87
CA PHE A 32 -7.90 -4.10 -14.52
C PHE A 32 -8.57 -3.16 -13.51
N ARG A 33 -9.40 -3.71 -12.60
CA ARG A 33 -10.08 -2.93 -11.57
C ARG A 33 -9.11 -2.22 -10.62
N THR A 34 -7.93 -2.79 -10.40
CA THR A 34 -6.89 -2.18 -9.56
C THR A 34 -6.23 -0.99 -10.25
N ILE A 35 -5.93 -1.09 -11.54
CA ILE A 35 -5.23 -0.03 -12.29
C ILE A 35 -6.18 1.03 -12.88
N GLU A 36 -7.48 0.73 -12.94
CA GLU A 36 -8.54 1.61 -13.47
C GLU A 36 -9.80 1.60 -12.57
N PRO A 37 -9.70 2.05 -11.30
CA PRO A 37 -10.80 1.93 -10.33
C PRO A 37 -12.05 2.73 -10.71
N GLU A 38 -11.87 3.88 -11.36
CA GLU A 38 -12.95 4.77 -11.82
C GLU A 38 -13.64 4.30 -13.12
N ALA A 39 -13.17 3.22 -13.73
CA ALA A 39 -13.72 2.72 -14.98
C ALA A 39 -14.90 1.77 -14.72
N ARG A 40 -16.00 1.96 -15.46
CA ARG A 40 -17.10 1.00 -15.48
C ARG A 40 -16.70 -0.21 -16.31
N PHE A 41 -16.35 -1.31 -15.64
CA PHE A 41 -16.11 -2.61 -16.28
C PHE A 41 -17.32 -3.06 -17.11
N ILE A 42 -17.06 -3.63 -18.29
CA ILE A 42 -18.09 -4.17 -19.19
C ILE A 42 -17.91 -5.69 -19.35
N ASP A 43 -16.75 -6.13 -19.82
CA ASP A 43 -16.51 -7.55 -20.12
C ASP A 43 -15.00 -7.87 -20.17
N VAL A 44 -14.65 -9.14 -19.98
CA VAL A 44 -13.30 -9.69 -20.17
C VAL A 44 -13.38 -10.94 -21.04
N SER A 45 -12.50 -11.06 -22.02
CA SER A 45 -12.43 -12.26 -22.87
C SER A 45 -11.00 -12.56 -23.30
N GLU A 46 -10.70 -13.83 -23.56
CA GLU A 46 -9.42 -14.20 -24.18
C GLU A 46 -9.26 -13.49 -25.52
N ASN A 47 -8.11 -12.82 -25.70
CA ASN A 47 -7.82 -12.15 -26.95
C ASN A 47 -7.47 -13.17 -28.04
N GLN A 48 -8.46 -13.54 -28.86
CA GLN A 48 -8.27 -14.41 -30.03
C GLN A 48 -7.89 -13.61 -31.30
N GLY A 49 -8.00 -12.29 -31.26
CA GLY A 49 -7.63 -11.39 -32.35
C GLY A 49 -6.15 -11.05 -32.25
N GLY A 50 -5.34 -11.55 -33.19
CA GLY A 50 -3.89 -11.30 -33.19
C GLY A 50 -3.50 -9.83 -32.90
N HIS A 51 -2.40 -9.66 -32.17
CA HIS A 51 -1.93 -8.39 -31.63
C HIS A 51 -1.94 -7.25 -32.68
N LYS A 52 -2.76 -6.22 -32.46
CA LYS A 52 -2.74 -5.00 -33.28
C LYS A 52 -1.52 -4.15 -32.89
N PRO A 53 -0.64 -3.80 -33.84
CA PRO A 53 0.55 -3.02 -33.54
C PRO A 53 0.21 -1.70 -32.83
N GLY A 54 0.86 -1.44 -31.70
CA GLY A 54 0.76 -0.17 -30.96
C GLY A 54 -0.23 -0.17 -29.78
N ILE A 55 -0.89 -1.29 -29.46
CA ILE A 55 -1.66 -1.41 -28.22
C ILE A 55 -0.72 -1.93 -27.11
N PRO A 56 -0.48 -1.17 -26.02
CA PRO A 56 0.31 -1.66 -24.91
C PRO A 56 -0.38 -2.86 -24.22
N ILE A 57 0.42 -3.84 -23.83
CA ILE A 57 -0.03 -4.98 -23.03
C ILE A 57 0.41 -4.72 -21.59
N GLU A 58 -0.55 -4.73 -20.69
CA GLU A 58 -0.29 -4.64 -19.25
C GLU A 58 -0.13 -6.04 -18.69
N GLU A 59 1.02 -6.35 -18.09
CA GLU A 59 1.26 -7.67 -17.49
C GLU A 59 0.87 -7.67 -16.02
N VAL A 60 0.03 -8.63 -15.62
CA VAL A 60 -0.26 -8.87 -14.19
C VAL A 60 1.04 -9.33 -13.52
N PRO A 61 1.57 -8.62 -12.51
CA PRO A 61 2.80 -9.03 -11.84
C PRO A 61 2.69 -10.44 -11.24
N ASP A 62 3.75 -11.24 -11.32
CA ASP A 62 3.76 -12.61 -10.79
C ASP A 62 3.53 -12.66 -9.26
N ASN A 63 3.85 -11.57 -8.56
CA ASN A 63 3.67 -11.38 -7.13
C ASN A 63 2.42 -10.54 -6.79
N TRP A 64 1.50 -10.35 -7.74
CA TRP A 64 0.32 -9.53 -7.50
C TRP A 64 -0.64 -10.20 -6.50
N ASN A 65 -0.82 -9.54 -5.36
CA ASN A 65 -1.58 -10.02 -4.20
C ASN A 65 -3.11 -9.92 -4.36
N ARG A 66 -3.61 -9.42 -5.50
CA ARG A 66 -5.05 -9.22 -5.80
C ARG A 66 -5.78 -8.32 -4.79
N ILE A 67 -5.04 -7.42 -4.15
CA ILE A 67 -5.60 -6.41 -3.25
C ILE A 67 -5.95 -5.17 -4.06
N ALA A 68 -7.12 -4.60 -3.80
CA ALA A 68 -7.60 -3.36 -4.41
C ALA A 68 -8.09 -2.41 -3.33
N PHE A 69 -7.80 -1.12 -3.49
CA PHE A 69 -8.38 -0.07 -2.66
C PHE A 69 -9.90 0.00 -2.87
N ASP A 70 -10.65 0.15 -1.78
CA ASP A 70 -12.11 0.26 -1.80
C ASP A 70 -12.54 1.67 -1.41
N GLU A 71 -12.33 2.03 -0.14
CA GLU A 71 -12.77 3.33 0.37
C GLU A 71 -11.81 3.95 1.42
N ARG A 72 -11.94 5.27 1.57
CA ARG A 72 -11.32 6.07 2.62
C ARG A 72 -12.41 6.65 3.51
N CYS A 73 -12.23 6.48 4.82
CA CYS A 73 -13.11 7.04 5.85
C CYS A 73 -12.31 7.94 6.79
N ASP A 74 -12.65 9.22 6.83
CA ASP A 74 -12.06 10.19 7.76
C ASP A 74 -12.97 10.35 8.98
N SER A 75 -12.40 10.20 10.18
CA SER A 75 -13.11 10.36 11.45
C SER A 75 -12.66 11.62 12.17
N ASP A 76 -13.43 12.70 12.09
CA ASP A 76 -13.20 13.93 12.85
C ASP A 76 -13.21 13.68 14.38
N VAL A 77 -13.97 12.67 14.83
CA VAL A 77 -14.13 12.35 16.26
C VAL A 77 -12.87 11.73 16.84
N TYR A 78 -12.23 10.84 16.09
CA TYR A 78 -11.02 10.13 16.52
C TYR A 78 -9.75 10.76 15.95
N ASN A 79 -9.88 11.74 15.04
CA ASN A 79 -8.79 12.34 14.28
C ASN A 79 -7.93 11.28 13.56
N THR A 80 -8.61 10.28 13.00
CA THR A 80 -8.01 9.16 12.26
C THR A 80 -8.54 9.09 10.82
N THR A 81 -7.71 8.55 9.94
CA THR A 81 -8.07 8.07 8.62
C THR A 81 -8.11 6.56 8.66
N THR A 82 -9.15 5.93 8.14
CA THR A 82 -9.18 4.49 7.86
C THR A 82 -9.28 4.25 6.36
N LEU A 83 -8.39 3.40 5.85
CA LEU A 83 -8.40 2.93 4.46
C LEU A 83 -8.87 1.48 4.42
N TYR A 84 -9.76 1.17 3.50
CA TYR A 84 -10.30 -0.17 3.30
C TYR A 84 -9.84 -0.73 1.96
N PHE A 85 -9.54 -2.03 1.95
CA PHE A 85 -9.10 -2.75 0.77
C PHE A 85 -9.80 -4.08 0.65
N THR A 86 -10.34 -4.38 -0.53
CA THR A 86 -10.76 -5.74 -0.85
C THR A 86 -9.53 -6.61 -1.09
N ALA A 87 -9.53 -7.80 -0.52
CA ALA A 87 -8.42 -8.74 -0.59
C ALA A 87 -8.89 -10.19 -0.84
N PRO A 88 -8.02 -11.05 -1.42
CA PRO A 88 -8.41 -12.43 -1.66
C PRO A 88 -8.43 -13.24 -0.35
N ARG A 89 -9.42 -14.12 -0.21
CA ARG A 89 -9.57 -15.02 0.95
C ARG A 89 -8.33 -15.88 1.28
N MET A 90 -7.39 -16.03 0.35
CA MET A 90 -6.15 -16.78 0.57
C MET A 90 -5.25 -16.15 1.64
N LEU A 91 -5.37 -14.84 1.87
CA LEU A 91 -4.65 -14.15 2.96
C LEU A 91 -5.13 -14.57 4.35
N LEU A 92 -6.33 -15.15 4.45
CA LEU A 92 -6.90 -15.64 5.70
C LEU A 92 -6.32 -16.99 6.17
N GLY A 93 -5.30 -17.53 5.48
CA GLY A 93 -4.63 -18.77 5.87
C GLY A 93 -5.52 -20.01 5.92
N GLY A 94 -6.69 -19.98 5.27
CA GLY A 94 -7.67 -21.07 5.26
C GLY A 94 -8.50 -21.24 6.54
N LYS A 95 -8.44 -20.28 7.48
CA LYS A 95 -9.20 -20.31 8.74
C LYS A 95 -10.72 -20.17 8.54
N TYR A 96 -11.13 -19.50 7.45
CA TYR A 96 -12.53 -19.21 7.13
C TYR A 96 -12.91 -19.82 5.76
N PRO A 97 -13.23 -21.12 5.70
CA PRO A 97 -13.50 -21.82 4.44
C PRO A 97 -14.72 -21.28 3.68
N GLU A 98 -15.68 -20.69 4.39
CA GLU A 98 -16.91 -20.07 3.90
C GLU A 98 -16.71 -18.65 3.36
N ALA A 99 -15.59 -18.00 3.66
CA ALA A 99 -15.29 -16.66 3.19
C ALA A 99 -15.11 -16.66 1.66
N VAL A 100 -15.70 -15.66 1.00
CA VAL A 100 -15.56 -15.46 -0.45
C VAL A 100 -14.39 -14.53 -0.77
N SER A 101 -14.09 -13.59 0.13
CA SER A 101 -12.98 -12.64 0.10
C SER A 101 -12.57 -12.27 1.52
N ALA A 102 -11.71 -11.26 1.66
CA ALA A 102 -11.40 -10.59 2.91
C ALA A 102 -11.40 -9.08 2.68
N GLU A 103 -11.56 -8.34 3.76
CA GLU A 103 -11.33 -6.90 3.80
C GLU A 103 -10.15 -6.60 4.71
N ILE A 104 -9.29 -5.70 4.29
CA ILE A 104 -8.18 -5.16 5.09
C ILE A 104 -8.55 -3.73 5.47
N SER A 105 -8.36 -3.36 6.73
CA SER A 105 -8.44 -1.96 7.16
C SER A 105 -7.08 -1.49 7.68
N ILE A 106 -6.68 -0.28 7.32
CA ILE A 106 -5.53 0.42 7.90
C ILE A 106 -6.04 1.71 8.51
N GLU A 107 -5.96 1.83 9.84
CA GLU A 107 -6.30 3.07 10.56
C GLU A 107 -5.03 3.76 11.06
N PHE A 108 -4.90 5.07 10.84
CA PHE A 108 -3.78 5.89 11.31
C PHE A 108 -4.22 7.34 11.60
N PRO A 109 -3.46 8.13 12.38
CA PRO A 109 -3.75 9.55 12.61
C PRO A 109 -3.73 10.36 11.30
N VAL A 110 -4.71 11.25 11.09
CA VAL A 110 -4.95 11.94 9.79
C VAL A 110 -3.69 12.55 9.15
N ASP A 111 -2.86 13.23 9.94
CA ASP A 111 -1.67 13.95 9.44
C ASP A 111 -0.37 13.12 9.53
N TYR A 112 -0.47 11.85 9.92
CA TYR A 112 0.68 11.07 10.35
C TYR A 112 0.52 9.57 10.00
N PRO A 113 0.60 9.23 8.69
CA PRO A 113 0.52 7.85 8.19
C PRO A 113 1.81 7.05 8.48
N LEU A 114 2.17 6.92 9.76
CA LEU A 114 3.30 6.12 10.21
C LEU A 114 2.92 4.64 10.30
N TYR A 115 3.82 3.78 9.82
CA TYR A 115 3.67 2.33 9.94
C TYR A 115 3.53 1.88 11.41
N GLN A 116 4.33 2.44 12.32
CA GLN A 116 4.35 2.07 13.74
C GLN A 116 3.09 2.50 14.50
N GLU A 117 2.39 3.52 14.01
CA GLU A 117 1.17 4.06 14.62
C GLU A 117 -0.10 3.54 13.93
N ALA A 118 0.04 2.76 12.87
CA ALA A 118 -1.08 2.23 12.12
C ALA A 118 -1.63 0.94 12.73
N SER A 119 -2.96 0.86 12.86
CA SER A 119 -3.67 -0.36 13.19
C SER A 119 -4.10 -1.06 11.90
N VAL A 120 -3.50 -2.23 11.63
CA VAL A 120 -3.82 -3.05 10.45
C VAL A 120 -4.68 -4.24 10.88
N MET A 121 -5.88 -4.32 10.31
CA MET A 121 -6.82 -5.41 10.58
C MET A 121 -7.18 -6.12 9.28
N ILE A 122 -7.56 -7.40 9.40
CA ILE A 122 -8.16 -8.18 8.32
C ILE A 122 -9.43 -8.86 8.83
N SER A 123 -10.45 -8.92 7.98
CA SER A 123 -11.71 -9.60 8.27
C SER A 123 -12.14 -10.46 7.09
N PRO A 124 -12.68 -11.66 7.30
CA PRO A 124 -13.30 -12.44 6.25
C PRO A 124 -14.62 -11.79 5.80
N THR A 125 -14.86 -11.79 4.49
CA THR A 125 -16.12 -11.34 3.89
C THR A 125 -16.96 -12.55 3.50
N ASN A 126 -18.22 -12.59 3.91
CA ASN A 126 -19.15 -13.67 3.57
C ASN A 126 -19.81 -13.46 2.18
N ALA A 127 -20.60 -14.44 1.72
CA ALA A 127 -21.27 -14.38 0.42
C ALA A 127 -22.35 -13.27 0.30
N GLU A 128 -22.78 -12.70 1.42
CA GLU A 128 -23.71 -11.56 1.47
C GLU A 128 -22.97 -10.21 1.44
N GLY A 129 -21.63 -10.23 1.39
CA GLY A 129 -20.78 -9.05 1.38
C GLY A 129 -20.57 -8.41 2.75
N SER A 130 -20.76 -9.17 3.84
CA SER A 130 -20.53 -8.66 5.21
C SER A 130 -19.22 -9.20 5.79
N ASP A 131 -18.48 -8.31 6.43
CA ASP A 131 -17.26 -8.60 7.18
C ASP A 131 -17.60 -8.92 8.64
N TYR A 132 -17.12 -10.05 9.16
CA TYR A 132 -17.71 -10.64 10.38
C TYR A 132 -16.73 -11.07 11.47
N ASP A 133 -15.41 -10.99 11.24
CA ASP A 133 -14.41 -11.36 12.26
C ASP A 133 -13.12 -10.56 12.07
N TRP A 134 -13.11 -9.32 12.56
CA TRP A 134 -11.96 -8.44 12.49
C TRP A 134 -10.84 -8.92 13.43
N CYS A 135 -9.68 -9.17 12.86
CA CYS A 135 -8.49 -9.55 13.61
C CYS A 135 -7.28 -8.70 13.21
N GLU A 136 -6.41 -8.45 14.17
CA GLU A 136 -5.14 -7.77 13.94
C GLU A 136 -4.28 -8.58 12.97
N TRP A 137 -3.73 -7.91 11.96
CA TRP A 137 -2.92 -8.54 10.95
C TRP A 137 -1.51 -7.97 10.94
N SER A 138 -0.56 -8.76 11.41
CA SER A 138 0.85 -8.42 11.33
C SER A 138 1.33 -8.52 9.88
N ILE A 139 1.68 -7.37 9.31
CA ILE A 139 2.34 -7.22 8.02
C ILE A 139 3.74 -6.64 8.22
N ASP A 140 4.55 -6.54 7.18
CA ASP A 140 5.82 -5.81 7.20
C ASP A 140 5.67 -4.42 6.58
N ALA A 141 6.66 -3.55 6.82
CA ALA A 141 6.66 -2.17 6.29
C ALA A 141 6.60 -2.14 4.75
N GLU A 142 7.28 -3.07 4.06
CA GLU A 142 7.25 -3.14 2.60
C GLU A 142 5.83 -3.43 2.06
N PHE A 143 5.06 -4.26 2.75
CA PHE A 143 3.68 -4.55 2.40
C PHE A 143 2.74 -3.41 2.77
N PHE A 144 2.95 -2.77 3.92
CA PHE A 144 2.24 -1.55 4.31
C PHE A 144 2.37 -0.46 3.26
N ASP A 145 3.59 -0.17 2.79
CA ASP A 145 3.86 0.82 1.75
C ASP A 145 3.09 0.53 0.46
N LYS A 146 2.99 -0.75 0.08
CA LYS A 146 2.23 -1.15 -1.10
C LYS A 146 0.74 -0.83 -0.93
N LEU A 147 0.16 -1.08 0.25
CA LEU A 147 -1.23 -0.76 0.54
C LEU A 147 -1.46 0.76 0.54
N MET A 148 -0.57 1.53 1.19
CA MET A 148 -0.64 2.99 1.21
C MET A 148 -0.58 3.58 -0.21
N ARG A 149 0.33 3.07 -1.06
CA ARG A 149 0.41 3.48 -2.47
C ARG A 149 -0.83 3.12 -3.29
N LEU A 150 -1.47 1.98 -3.01
CA LEU A 150 -2.75 1.63 -3.66
C LEU A 150 -3.85 2.65 -3.34
N ALA A 151 -3.84 3.20 -2.13
CA ALA A 151 -4.74 4.27 -1.70
C ALA A 151 -4.26 5.68 -2.10
N SER A 152 -3.15 5.80 -2.83
CA SER A 152 -2.48 7.09 -3.13
C SER A 152 -2.05 7.88 -1.88
N GLU A 153 -1.81 7.20 -0.76
CA GLU A 153 -1.24 7.77 0.46
C GLU A 153 0.29 7.67 0.45
N THR A 154 0.94 8.65 1.10
CA THR A 154 2.40 8.68 1.26
C THR A 154 2.73 8.21 2.67
N PRO A 155 3.21 6.97 2.86
CA PRO A 155 3.61 6.49 4.18
C PRO A 155 4.79 7.30 4.71
N ARG A 156 4.93 7.34 6.03
CA ARG A 156 6.12 7.85 6.69
C ARG A 156 6.77 6.77 7.53
N HIS A 157 8.08 6.91 7.68
CA HIS A 157 8.94 5.99 8.42
C HIS A 157 9.73 6.79 9.45
N SER A 158 9.66 6.36 10.70
CA SER A 158 10.47 6.95 11.75
C SER A 158 11.88 6.36 11.73
N ILE A 159 12.87 7.24 11.78
CA ILE A 159 14.29 6.93 11.76
C ILE A 159 14.92 7.41 13.07
N ASN A 160 15.45 6.48 13.83
CA ASN A 160 16.20 6.75 15.05
C ASN A 160 17.65 7.08 14.69
N VAL A 161 18.15 8.17 15.26
CA VAL A 161 19.52 8.64 15.08
C VAL A 161 20.15 8.80 16.45
N GLY A 162 21.04 7.88 16.78
CA GLY A 162 21.89 7.98 17.96
C GLY A 162 23.09 8.87 17.69
N PHE A 163 23.41 9.77 18.62
CA PHE A 163 24.56 10.66 18.52
C PHE A 163 25.29 10.82 19.85
N ALA A 164 26.54 11.26 19.76
CA ALA A 164 27.37 11.56 20.91
C ALA A 164 27.90 13.00 20.83
N THR A 165 27.83 13.71 21.95
CA THR A 165 28.41 15.05 22.15
C THR A 165 29.75 14.97 22.89
N SER A 166 30.05 13.82 23.48
CA SER A 166 31.32 13.50 24.15
C SER A 166 31.50 11.97 24.24
N ASP A 167 32.66 11.51 24.73
CA ASP A 167 32.95 10.07 24.89
C ASP A 167 32.05 9.34 25.91
N ILE A 168 31.23 10.08 26.67
CA ILE A 168 30.39 9.54 27.76
C ILE A 168 28.90 9.89 27.63
N GLU A 169 28.55 10.83 26.77
CA GLU A 169 27.16 11.26 26.54
C GLU A 169 26.69 10.70 25.20
N HIS A 170 25.66 9.85 25.28
CA HIS A 170 24.97 9.27 24.14
C HIS A 170 23.49 9.61 24.26
N ASP A 171 22.97 10.27 23.24
CA ASP A 171 21.56 10.63 23.12
C ASP A 171 21.00 10.10 21.80
N GLU A 172 19.67 10.08 21.71
CA GLU A 172 18.93 9.68 20.51
C GLU A 172 17.92 10.76 20.15
N THR A 173 17.71 10.94 18.85
CA THR A 173 16.59 11.71 18.30
C THR A 173 15.91 10.89 17.21
N GLN A 174 14.67 11.23 16.89
CA GLN A 174 13.88 10.58 15.85
C GLN A 174 13.47 11.58 14.77
N PHE A 175 13.47 11.15 13.51
CA PHE A 175 13.02 11.92 12.35
C PHE A 175 12.05 11.09 11.53
N ASP A 176 11.03 11.70 10.94
CA ASP A 176 10.13 11.01 10.01
C ASP A 176 10.47 11.35 8.57
N LEU A 177 10.55 10.32 7.73
CA LEU A 177 10.83 10.44 6.30
C LEU A 177 9.76 9.74 5.48
N GLU A 178 9.43 10.31 4.33
CA GLU A 178 8.57 9.64 3.32
C GLU A 178 9.34 8.52 2.60
N ASP A 179 10.65 8.68 2.42
CA ASP A 179 11.55 7.67 1.85
C ASP A 179 12.76 7.49 2.78
N PRO A 180 12.84 6.37 3.53
CA PRO A 180 13.97 6.11 4.44
C PRO A 180 15.31 5.97 3.70
N SER A 181 15.29 5.74 2.37
CA SER A 181 16.48 5.70 1.53
C SER A 181 16.97 7.10 1.09
N ASN A 182 16.19 8.15 1.33
CA ASN A 182 16.57 9.53 1.01
C ASN A 182 17.61 10.08 1.98
N THR A 183 18.86 9.67 1.81
CA THR A 183 19.97 10.05 2.69
C THR A 183 20.24 11.55 2.71
N VAL A 184 19.89 12.29 1.64
CA VAL A 184 20.15 13.74 1.55
C VAL A 184 19.22 14.50 2.49
N GLU A 185 17.94 14.15 2.49
CA GLU A 185 16.95 14.73 3.40
C GLU A 185 17.29 14.43 4.85
N LEU A 186 17.59 13.17 5.17
CA LEU A 186 18.00 12.76 6.52
C LEU A 186 19.22 13.54 7.02
N VAL A 187 20.28 13.66 6.20
CA VAL A 187 21.47 14.43 6.57
C VAL A 187 21.14 15.89 6.81
N ASN A 188 20.27 16.50 5.99
CA ASN A 188 19.85 17.88 6.20
C ASN A 188 19.11 18.04 7.53
N LEU A 189 18.19 17.13 7.87
CA LEU A 189 17.48 17.15 9.15
C LEU A 189 18.43 17.02 10.34
N ILE A 190 19.37 16.08 10.28
CA ILE A 190 20.39 15.88 11.33
C ILE A 190 21.24 17.16 11.51
N VAL A 191 21.73 17.75 10.42
CA VAL A 191 22.55 18.97 10.50
C VAL A 191 21.76 20.15 11.06
N HIS A 192 20.49 20.33 10.66
CA HIS A 192 19.64 21.38 11.20
C HIS A 192 19.38 21.17 12.70
N PHE A 193 19.01 19.95 13.10
CA PHE A 193 18.82 19.59 14.50
C PHE A 193 20.06 19.92 15.35
N PHE A 194 21.25 19.54 14.87
CA PHE A 194 22.49 19.85 15.59
C PHE A 194 22.80 21.35 15.65
N ALA A 195 22.55 22.08 14.57
CA ALA A 195 22.77 23.53 14.52
C ALA A 195 21.82 24.29 15.45
N GLU A 196 20.54 23.91 15.48
CA GLU A 196 19.50 24.53 16.31
C GLU A 196 19.71 24.28 17.81
N ASN A 197 20.19 23.08 18.18
CA ASN A 197 20.46 22.72 19.57
C ASN A 197 21.85 23.11 20.05
N HIS A 198 22.68 23.70 19.19
CA HIS A 198 24.01 24.21 19.52
C HIS A 198 24.95 23.15 20.14
N PHE A 199 24.88 21.90 19.70
CA PHE A 199 25.79 20.86 20.16
C PHE A 199 27.24 21.15 19.73
N ASP A 200 28.19 20.92 20.62
CA ASP A 200 29.62 21.06 20.33
C ASP A 200 30.17 19.75 19.76
N ASN A 201 30.53 19.75 18.47
CA ASN A 201 31.06 18.60 17.72
C ASN A 201 30.27 17.29 17.86
N PRO A 202 28.94 17.28 17.59
CA PRO A 202 28.15 16.06 17.64
C PRO A 202 28.62 15.05 16.56
N VAL A 203 28.64 13.78 16.93
CA VAL A 203 28.98 12.66 16.04
C VAL A 203 27.82 11.69 16.00
N VAL A 204 27.31 11.40 14.80
CA VAL A 204 26.32 10.33 14.59
C VAL A 204 26.99 8.98 14.86
N THR A 205 26.37 8.18 15.71
CA THR A 205 26.89 6.88 16.14
C THR A 205 26.15 5.71 15.48
N TYR A 206 24.85 5.84 15.22
CA TYR A 206 24.06 4.91 14.42
C TYR A 206 22.84 5.62 13.80
N ILE A 207 22.28 4.96 12.79
CA ILE A 207 21.02 5.31 12.13
C ILE A 207 20.29 3.99 11.90
N GLU A 208 19.06 3.89 12.39
CA GLU A 208 18.20 2.72 12.20
C GLU A 208 16.74 3.13 12.01
N GLU A 209 15.98 2.35 11.26
CA GLU A 209 14.52 2.50 11.18
C GLU A 209 13.89 1.95 12.46
N ALA A 210 12.91 2.69 13.01
CA ALA A 210 12.31 2.44 14.32
C ALA A 210 11.38 1.22 14.36
#